data_AF-A0A0R1PAI3-F1
#
_entry.id   AF-A0A0R1PAI3-F1
#
_cell.length_a   1.000
_cell.length_b   1.000
_cell.length_c   1.000
_cell.angle_alpha   90.00
_cell.angle_beta   90.00
_cell.angle_gamma   90.00
#
_symmetry.space_group_name_H-M   'P 1'
#
loop_
_entity.id
_entity.type
_entity.pdbx_description
1 polymer ?
#
loop_
_entity_poly.entity_id
_entity_poly.type
_entity_poly.pdbx_seq_one_letter_code
_entity_poly.pdbx_strand_id
1 'polypeptide(L)'
;MQPKKELVRVVIDKEKNIAVDPTGKKAGRGAYVSLDPTKIKAAKEKHILDRSLGAKVPDSFYDELYSYVDHQKARKELFGDK
;
A
#
# COMPACT_ATOMS: atom_id res chain seq x y z
N MET A 1 6.79 9.09 13.54
CA MET A 1 5.68 8.15 13.24
C MET A 1 4.72 8.85 12.30
N GLN A 2 4.29 8.22 11.20
CA GLN A 2 3.23 8.80 10.36
C GLN A 2 1.85 8.56 11.00
N PRO A 3 0.90 9.50 10.88
CA PRO A 3 -0.47 9.28 11.32
C PRO A 3 -1.06 8.03 10.67
N LYS A 4 -1.80 7.21 11.44
CA LYS A 4 -2.40 5.97 10.92
C LYS A 4 -3.36 6.22 9.74
N LYS A 5 -3.99 7.40 9.70
CA LYS A 5 -4.85 7.86 8.59
C LYS A 5 -4.10 8.09 7.27
N GLU A 6 -2.77 8.18 7.31
CA GLU A 6 -1.90 8.39 6.15
C GLU A 6 -1.17 7.12 5.74
N LEU A 7 -1.64 5.96 6.22
CA LEU A 7 -1.08 4.67 5.87
C LEU A 7 -2.17 3.82 5.21
N VAL A 8 -1.78 3.05 4.21
CA VAL A 8 -2.58 1.96 3.66
C VAL A 8 -1.88 0.64 3.93
N ARG A 9 -2.65 -0.38 4.33
CA ARG A 9 -2.11 -1.71 4.57
C ARG A 9 -2.16 -2.50 3.27
N VAL A 10 -1.08 -3.22 2.97
CA VAL A 10 -1.01 -4.29 1.99
C VAL A 10 -0.91 -5.61 2.74
N VAL A 11 -1.61 -6.63 2.27
CA VAL A 11 -1.61 -7.96 2.89
C VAL A 11 -1.23 -9.01 1.85
N ILE A 12 -0.49 -10.02 2.30
CA ILE A 12 -0.30 -11.28 1.58
C ILE A 12 -0.95 -12.42 2.36
N ASP A 13 -1.77 -13.22 1.69
CA ASP A 13 -2.41 -14.39 2.27
C ASP A 13 -1.51 -15.64 2.19
N LYS A 14 -2.05 -16.79 2.63
CA LYS A 14 -1.32 -18.08 2.61
C LYS A 14 -1.12 -18.62 1.20
N GLU A 15 -1.95 -18.22 0.24
CA GLU A 15 -1.89 -18.61 -1.16
C GLU A 15 -0.95 -17.70 -1.97
N LYS A 16 -0.31 -16.74 -1.30
CA LYS A 16 0.55 -15.70 -1.88
C LYS A 16 -0.20 -14.69 -2.74
N ASN A 17 -1.51 -14.55 -2.54
CA ASN A 17 -2.25 -13.44 -3.15
C ASN A 17 -1.94 -12.16 -2.38
N ILE A 18 -1.58 -11.11 -3.12
CA ILE A 18 -1.24 -9.79 -2.56
C ILE A 18 -2.40 -8.85 -2.87
N ALA A 19 -2.85 -8.12 -1.85
CA ALA A 19 -3.96 -7.19 -2.01
C ALA A 19 -3.81 -5.95 -1.12
N VAL A 20 -4.40 -4.84 -1.56
CA VAL A 20 -4.64 -3.68 -0.70
C VAL A 20 -5.72 -4.03 0.34
N ASP A 21 -5.49 -3.64 1.59
CA ASP A 21 -6.40 -3.80 2.73
C ASP A 21 -6.64 -2.48 3.46
N PRO A 22 -7.57 -1.65 2.97
CA PRO A 22 -7.92 -0.39 3.63
C PRO A 22 -8.55 -0.61 5.02
N THR A 23 -9.11 -1.80 5.27
CA THR A 23 -9.83 -2.12 6.53
C THR A 23 -8.90 -2.57 7.65
N GLY A 24 -7.72 -3.08 7.30
CA GLY A 24 -6.79 -3.69 8.24
C GLY A 24 -7.24 -5.05 8.79
N LYS A 25 -8.34 -5.63 8.27
CA LYS A 25 -8.97 -6.85 8.81
C LYS A 25 -8.63 -8.11 8.03
N LYS A 26 -8.01 -8.01 6.84
CA LYS A 26 -7.69 -9.20 6.04
C LYS A 26 -6.64 -10.07 6.76
N ALA A 27 -6.87 -11.38 6.79
CA ALA A 27 -5.93 -12.32 7.38
C ALA A 27 -4.66 -12.43 6.51
N GLY A 28 -3.50 -12.61 7.16
CA GLY A 28 -2.22 -12.74 6.49
C GLY A 28 -1.17 -11.75 6.98
N ARG A 29 0.01 -11.82 6.36
CA ARG A 29 1.13 -10.95 6.70
C ARG A 29 0.91 -9.58 6.08
N GLY A 30 0.93 -8.55 6.91
CA GLY A 30 0.65 -7.17 6.48
C GLY A 30 1.89 -6.28 6.50
N ALA A 31 1.93 -5.32 5.59
CA ALA A 31 2.87 -4.21 5.57
C ALA A 31 2.10 -2.90 5.43
N TYR A 32 2.46 -1.88 6.22
CA TYR A 32 1.90 -0.53 6.06
C TYR A 32 2.80 0.28 5.14
N VAL A 33 2.19 0.93 4.15
CA VAL A 33 2.85 1.88 3.26
C VAL A 33 2.20 3.25 3.39
N SER A 34 2.96 4.30 3.12
CA SER A 34 2.44 5.66 3.13
C SER A 34 1.40 5.87 2.04
N LEU A 35 0.37 6.68 2.34
CA LEU A 35 -0.58 7.23 1.38
C LEU A 35 0.05 8.37 0.56
N ASP A 36 1.24 8.12 0.02
CA ASP A 36 2.03 9.06 -0.77
C ASP A 36 2.53 8.35 -2.04
N PRO A 37 2.04 8.74 -3.24
CA PRO A 37 2.41 8.09 -4.49
C PRO A 37 3.93 8.11 -4.77
N THR A 38 4.63 9.16 -4.31
CA THR A 38 6.07 9.29 -4.51
C THR A 38 6.85 8.18 -3.78
N LYS A 39 6.39 7.81 -2.58
CA LYS A 39 6.98 6.72 -1.80
C LYS A 39 6.66 5.35 -2.40
N ILE A 40 5.51 5.18 -3.04
CA ILE A 40 5.17 3.95 -3.75
C ILE A 40 6.10 3.73 -4.95
N LYS A 41 6.39 4.79 -5.72
CA LYS A 41 7.39 4.72 -6.82
C LYS A 41 8.77 4.29 -6.31
N ALA A 42 9.26 4.93 -5.26
CA ALA A 42 10.54 4.56 -4.64
C ALA A 42 10.53 3.13 -4.07
N ALA A 43 9.38 2.66 -3.57
CA ALA A 43 9.22 1.30 -3.07
C ALA A 43 9.20 0.24 -4.19
N LYS A 44 8.71 0.61 -5.38
CA LYS A 44 8.76 -0.22 -6.60
C LYS A 44 10.21 -0.43 -7.03
N GLU A 45 10.95 0.66 -7.23
CA GLU A 45 12.36 0.63 -7.67
C GLU A 45 13.25 -0.25 -6.78
N LYS A 46 12.96 -0.25 -5.47
CA LYS A 46 13.75 -0.97 -4.46
C LYS A 46 13.12 -2.30 -4.04
N HIS A 47 11.98 -2.70 -4.63
CA HIS A 47 11.20 -3.87 -4.24
C HIS A 47 11.02 -4.02 -2.71
N ILE A 48 10.71 -2.91 -2.03
CA ILE A 48 10.71 -2.86 -0.55
C ILE A 48 9.68 -3.83 0.05
N LEU A 49 8.54 -4.02 -0.64
CA LEU A 49 7.47 -4.88 -0.17
C LEU A 49 7.86 -6.35 -0.15
N ASP A 50 8.84 -6.77 -0.96
CA ASP A 50 9.27 -8.16 -1.02
C ASP A 50 9.77 -8.64 0.35
N ARG A 51 10.61 -7.82 0.99
CA ARG A 51 11.12 -8.11 2.33
C ARG A 51 10.03 -8.02 3.39
N SER A 52 9.15 -7.01 3.28
CA SER A 52 8.08 -6.79 4.24
C SER A 52 7.02 -7.89 4.22
N LEU A 53 6.65 -8.38 3.04
CA LEU A 53 5.65 -9.43 2.83
C LEU A 53 6.27 -10.84 2.80
N GLY A 54 7.59 -10.96 2.63
CA GLY A 54 8.29 -12.24 2.59
C GLY A 54 8.04 -13.03 1.30
N ALA A 55 7.68 -12.34 0.22
CA ALA A 55 7.41 -12.92 -1.09
C ALA A 55 7.66 -11.88 -2.17
N LYS A 56 8.02 -12.32 -3.38
CA LYS A 56 8.21 -11.43 -4.52
C LYS A 56 6.90 -10.73 -4.87
N VAL A 57 6.90 -9.40 -4.87
CA VAL A 57 5.76 -8.59 -5.26
C VAL A 57 5.90 -8.22 -6.74
N PRO A 58 4.91 -8.50 -7.59
CA PRO A 58 4.99 -8.15 -9.00
C PRO A 58 4.87 -6.64 -9.21
N ASP A 59 5.58 -6.12 -10.21
CA ASP A 59 5.54 -4.70 -10.59
C ASP A 59 4.13 -4.18 -10.88
N SER A 60 3.28 -5.04 -11.45
CA SER A 60 1.86 -4.73 -11.69
C SER A 60 1.11 -4.38 -10.41
N PHE A 61 1.43 -5.03 -9.29
CA PHE A 61 0.84 -4.71 -8.00
C PHE A 61 1.32 -3.35 -7.48
N TYR A 62 2.57 -2.98 -7.74
CA TYR A 62 3.06 -1.64 -7.40
C TYR A 62 2.34 -0.55 -8.20
N ASP A 63 2.05 -0.81 -9.48
CA ASP A 63 1.30 0.12 -10.33
C ASP A 63 -0.16 0.27 -9.88
N GLU A 64 -0.80 -0.84 -9.48
CA GLU A 64 -2.13 -0.84 -8.86
C GLU A 64 -2.13 -0.06 -7.54
N LEU A 65 -1.16 -0.35 -6.66
CA LEU A 65 -1.01 0.33 -5.38
C LEU A 65 -0.75 1.82 -5.55
N TYR A 66 0.07 2.21 -6.53
CA TYR A 66 0.31 3.61 -6.87
C TYR A 66 -0.99 4.31 -7.25
N SER A 67 -1.75 3.71 -8.18
CA SER A 67 -3.02 4.26 -8.67
C SER A 67 -4.04 4.40 -7.54
N TYR A 68 -4.12 3.40 -6.65
CA TYR A 68 -4.95 3.45 -5.46
C TYR A 68 -4.55 4.62 -4.55
N VAL A 69 -3.25 4.74 -4.22
CA VAL A 69 -2.75 5.78 -3.32
C VAL A 69 -2.92 7.19 -3.92
N ASP A 70 -2.68 7.35 -5.22
CA ASP A 70 -2.85 8.60 -5.95
C ASP A 70 -4.31 9.08 -5.89
N HIS A 71 -5.25 8.18 -6.18
CA HIS A 71 -6.67 8.47 -6.08
C HIS A 71 -7.12 8.82 -4.65
N GLN A 72 -6.63 8.09 -3.64
CA GLN A 72 -6.94 8.40 -2.23
C GLN A 72 -6.36 9.74 -1.79
N LYS A 73 -5.16 10.07 -2.24
CA LYS A 73 -4.51 11.36 -1.96
C LYS A 73 -5.29 12.51 -2.60
N ALA A 74 -5.63 12.41 -3.89
CA ALA A 74 -6.45 13.39 -4.58
C ALA A 74 -7.82 13.58 -3.90
N ARG A 75 -8.48 12.49 -3.49
CA ARG A 75 -9.73 12.56 -2.73
C ARG A 75 -9.55 13.29 -1.39
N LYS A 76 -8.47 13.03 -0.66
CA LYS A 76 -8.18 13.70 0.61
C LYS A 76 -7.90 15.20 0.39
N GLU A 77 -7.22 15.58 -0.68
CA GLU A 77 -6.94 16.99 -1.00
C GLU A 77 -8.20 17.74 -1.43
N LEU A 78 -9.08 17.10 -2.21
CA LEU A 78 -10.33 17.70 -2.70
C LEU A 78 -11.43 17.81 -1.64
N PHE A 79 -11.49 16.86 -0.70
CA PHE A 79 -12.56 16.75 0.29
C PHE A 79 -12.04 16.85 1.73
N GLY A 80 -10.86 17.46 1.93
CA GLY A 80 -10.09 17.45 3.17
C GLY A 80 -10.89 17.70 4.45
N ASP A 81 -10.79 16.73 5.35
CA ASP A 81 -11.20 16.66 6.77
C ASP A 81 -12.29 17.68 7.22
N LYS A 82 -13.54 17.21 7.29
CA LYS A 82 -14.40 17.60 8.42
C LYS A 82 -13.96 16.84 9.68
#